data_AF-A0A1D2JQP9-F1
#
_entry.id   AF-A0A1D2JQP9-F1
#
_cell.length_a   1.000
_cell.length_b   1.000
_cell.length_c   1.000
_cell.angle_alpha   90.00
_cell.angle_beta   90.00
_cell.angle_gamma   90.00
#
_symmetry.space_group_name_H-M   'P 1'
#
loop_
_entity.id
_entity.type
_entity.pdbx_description
1 polymer ?
#
loop_
_entity_poly.entity_id
_entity_poly.type
_entity_poly.pdbx_seq_one_letter_code
_entity_poly.pdbx_strand_id
1 'polypeptide(L)'
;MPPSEESILTNFLLSPSPLPTIISLEKFTDLFPRRLRSHPQIRVLYRELQHIRAQDLDLVRENIDRELKKGERQREELRIAKQATGLFGQKEPTISADDMHTLSSLLPEMENARALMEREIKAADAESQRIFVELTSTVGELSELRYGKFNKPAGVATNAVEEAIRGLKELESACSPSRPN
;
A
#
# COMPACT_ATOMS: atom_id res chain seq x y z
N MET A 1 30.61 1.98 -11.90
CA MET A 1 29.68 2.06 -10.76
C MET A 1 28.28 2.29 -11.30
N PRO A 2 27.23 1.75 -10.66
CA PRO A 2 25.86 2.17 -10.97
C PRO A 2 25.71 3.68 -10.70
N PRO A 3 24.88 4.39 -11.47
CA PRO A 3 24.67 5.83 -11.28
C PRO A 3 24.05 6.12 -9.90
N SER A 4 24.45 7.24 -9.29
CA SER A 4 23.84 7.70 -8.04
C SER A 4 22.39 8.15 -8.28
N GLU A 5 21.58 8.09 -7.24
CA GLU A 5 20.18 8.54 -7.27
C GLU A 5 20.05 10.01 -7.70
N GLU A 6 20.92 10.88 -7.17
CA GLU A 6 21.03 12.27 -7.59
C GLU A 6 21.25 12.41 -9.10
N SER A 7 22.18 11.62 -9.65
CA SER A 7 22.49 11.63 -11.08
C SER A 7 21.29 11.14 -11.90
N ILE A 8 20.59 10.09 -11.44
CA ILE A 8 19.39 9.58 -12.11
C ILE A 8 18.29 10.64 -12.12
N LEU A 9 17.95 11.20 -10.96
CA LEU A 9 16.86 12.16 -10.81
C LEU A 9 17.15 13.45 -11.57
N THR A 10 18.36 13.97 -11.47
CA THR A 10 18.77 15.20 -12.18
C THR A 10 18.75 15.00 -13.70
N ASN A 11 19.33 13.89 -14.18
CA ASN A 11 19.39 13.64 -15.61
C ASN A 11 18.01 13.39 -16.22
N PHE A 12 17.12 12.72 -15.48
CA PHE A 12 15.80 12.40 -15.99
C PHE A 12 14.83 13.59 -15.90
N LEU A 13 14.88 14.36 -14.82
CA LEU A 13 13.87 15.39 -14.51
C LEU A 13 14.32 16.81 -14.86
N LEU A 14 15.61 17.11 -14.93
CA LEU A 14 16.10 18.49 -15.14
C LEU A 14 16.76 18.68 -16.49
N SER A 15 17.64 17.77 -16.92
CA SER A 15 18.39 17.90 -18.18
C SER A 15 17.51 18.08 -19.44
N PRO A 16 16.43 17.29 -19.66
CA PRO A 16 15.57 17.45 -20.85
C PRO A 16 14.53 18.57 -20.68
N SER A 17 14.44 19.18 -19.50
CA SER A 17 13.27 19.95 -19.11
C SER A 17 13.29 21.45 -19.39
N PRO A 18 14.38 22.15 -19.76
CA PRO A 18 14.29 23.55 -20.17
C PRO A 18 13.41 23.73 -21.41
N LEU A 19 12.65 24.83 -21.48
CA LEU A 19 11.74 25.09 -22.61
C LEU A 19 12.44 25.01 -23.98
N PRO A 20 13.64 25.60 -24.19
CA PRO A 20 14.31 25.54 -25.49
C PRO A 20 14.64 24.13 -25.97
N THR A 21 14.85 23.19 -25.03
CA THR A 21 15.09 21.78 -25.33
C THR A 21 13.83 21.09 -25.85
N ILE A 22 12.66 21.51 -25.34
CA ILE A 22 11.35 20.95 -25.71
C ILE A 22 10.83 21.59 -27.00
N ILE A 23 10.86 22.92 -27.06
CA ILE A 23 10.44 23.69 -28.23
C ILE A 23 11.31 24.94 -28.34
N SER A 24 12.01 25.09 -29.46
CA SER A 24 12.78 26.29 -29.74
C SER A 24 11.86 27.49 -30.01
N LEU A 25 12.38 28.71 -29.87
CA LEU A 25 11.62 29.93 -30.17
C LEU A 25 11.09 29.92 -31.62
N GLU A 26 11.85 29.38 -32.56
CA GLU A 26 11.45 29.26 -33.97
C GLU A 26 10.22 28.34 -34.11
N LYS A 27 10.29 27.12 -33.57
CA LYS A 27 9.17 26.16 -33.58
C LYS A 27 7.95 26.69 -32.83
N PHE A 28 8.17 27.42 -31.73
CA PHE A 28 7.09 28.08 -31.00
C PHE A 28 6.42 29.18 -31.84
N THR A 29 7.22 29.97 -32.57
CA THR A 29 6.72 31.02 -33.47
C THR A 29 5.92 30.41 -34.62
N ASP A 30 6.29 29.22 -35.09
CA ASP A 30 5.57 28.50 -36.14
C ASP A 30 4.13 28.11 -35.77
N LEU A 31 3.82 27.99 -34.47
CA LEU A 31 2.47 27.72 -33.98
C LEU A 31 1.48 28.87 -34.25
N PHE A 32 1.97 30.06 -34.58
CA PHE A 32 1.15 31.23 -34.85
C PHE A 32 0.91 31.41 -36.37
N PRO A 33 -0.23 32.01 -36.77
CA PRO A 33 -0.50 32.35 -38.16
C PRO A 33 0.62 33.20 -38.77
N ARG A 34 1.00 32.97 -40.03
CA ARG A 34 2.13 33.64 -40.71
C ARG A 34 2.16 35.17 -40.54
N ARG A 35 0.99 35.81 -40.56
CA ARG A 35 0.82 37.26 -40.40
C ARG A 35 1.23 37.79 -39.02
N LEU A 36 1.17 36.95 -38.00
CA LEU A 36 1.44 37.31 -36.60
C LEU A 36 2.82 36.85 -36.13
N ARG A 37 3.56 36.03 -36.90
CA ARG A 37 4.85 35.47 -36.49
C ARG A 37 5.93 36.50 -36.19
N SER A 38 5.88 37.65 -36.86
CA SER A 38 6.79 38.78 -36.62
C SER A 38 6.34 39.66 -35.44
N HIS A 39 5.21 39.35 -34.79
CA HIS A 39 4.67 40.17 -33.72
C HIS A 39 5.55 40.09 -32.47
N PRO A 40 5.95 41.24 -31.88
CA PRO A 40 6.91 41.27 -30.77
C PRO A 40 6.40 40.53 -29.52
N GLN A 41 5.08 40.46 -29.30
CA GLN A 41 4.51 39.77 -28.14
C GLN A 41 4.77 38.26 -28.14
N ILE A 42 4.99 37.61 -29.30
CA ILE A 42 5.30 36.17 -29.33
C ILE A 42 6.62 35.88 -28.59
N ARG A 43 7.61 36.77 -28.74
CA ARG A 43 8.87 36.66 -28.01
C ARG A 43 8.70 36.91 -26.52
N VAL A 44 7.80 37.83 -26.14
CA VAL A 44 7.48 38.10 -24.74
C VAL A 44 6.83 36.87 -24.10
N LEU A 45 5.80 36.30 -24.75
CA LEU A 45 5.13 35.09 -24.30
C LEU A 45 6.08 33.90 -24.16
N TYR A 46 6.98 33.71 -25.12
CA TYR A 46 8.00 32.65 -25.01
C TYR A 46 8.90 32.85 -23.80
N ARG A 47 9.33 34.09 -23.52
CA ARG A 47 10.13 34.41 -22.32
C ARG A 47 9.35 34.21 -21.03
N GLU A 48 8.07 34.57 -21.00
CA GLU A 48 7.20 34.29 -19.85
C GLU A 48 7.08 32.79 -19.60
N LEU A 49 6.88 31.98 -20.65
CA LEU A 49 6.82 30.53 -20.53
C LEU A 49 8.16 29.94 -20.08
N GLN A 50 9.29 30.48 -20.54
CA GLN A 50 10.62 30.12 -20.02
C GLN A 50 10.73 30.42 -18.53
N HIS A 51 10.22 31.57 -18.08
CA HIS A 51 10.28 31.98 -16.69
C HIS A 51 9.41 31.09 -15.79
N ILE A 52 8.15 30.85 -16.17
CA ILE A 52 7.25 29.94 -15.45
C ILE A 52 7.89 28.56 -15.32
N ARG A 53 8.44 28.04 -16.43
CA ARG A 53 9.08 26.73 -16.42
C ARG A 53 10.36 26.69 -15.60
N ALA A 54 11.12 27.79 -15.52
CA ALA A 54 12.28 27.86 -14.65
C ALA A 54 11.88 27.75 -13.17
N GLN A 55 10.77 28.40 -12.77
CA GLN A 55 10.22 28.28 -11.42
C GLN A 55 9.80 26.84 -11.09
N ASP A 56 9.14 26.16 -12.03
CA ASP A 56 8.78 24.74 -11.87
C ASP A 56 10.03 23.86 -11.70
N LEU A 57 11.09 24.13 -12.47
CA LEU A 57 12.35 23.39 -12.35
C LEU A 57 13.06 23.63 -11.03
N ASP A 58 12.97 24.84 -10.47
CA ASP A 58 13.51 25.14 -9.14
C ASP A 58 12.75 24.37 -8.05
N LEU A 59 11.43 24.24 -8.17
CA LEU A 59 10.64 23.40 -7.27
C LEU A 59 11.02 21.91 -7.39
N VAL A 60 11.26 21.43 -8.62
CA VAL A 60 11.73 20.06 -8.85
C VAL A 60 13.11 19.83 -8.25
N ARG A 61 14.04 20.78 -8.35
CA ARG A 61 15.36 20.71 -7.68
C ARG A 61 15.21 20.55 -6.18
N GLU A 62 14.38 21.38 -5.55
CA GLU A 62 14.12 21.30 -4.12
C GLU A 62 13.49 19.96 -3.71
N ASN A 63 12.59 19.42 -4.55
CA ASN A 63 12.02 18.08 -4.36
C ASN A 63 13.08 16.97 -4.44
N ILE A 64 14.01 17.06 -5.39
CA ILE A 64 15.11 16.10 -5.51
C ILE A 64 15.96 16.11 -4.24
N ASP A 65 16.31 17.28 -3.71
CA ASP A 65 17.08 17.39 -2.47
C ASP A 65 16.35 16.75 -1.26
N ARG A 66 15.02 16.91 -1.20
CA ARG A 66 14.19 16.24 -0.19
C ARG A 66 14.18 14.73 -0.37
N GLU A 67 14.04 14.24 -1.59
CA GLU A 67 14.01 12.81 -1.87
C GLU A 67 15.36 12.16 -1.57
N LEU A 68 16.49 12.82 -1.87
CA LEU A 68 17.82 12.32 -1.51
C LEU A 68 17.98 12.10 -0.01
N LYS A 69 17.58 13.08 0.81
CA LYS A 69 17.60 12.94 2.28
C LYS A 69 16.71 11.81 2.77
N LYS A 70 15.60 11.56 2.09
CA LYS A 70 14.68 10.47 2.41
C LYS A 70 15.25 9.11 1.99
N GLY A 71 15.86 9.02 0.81
CA GLY A 71 16.55 7.83 0.32
C GLY A 71 17.71 7.41 1.24
N GLU A 72 18.47 8.37 1.76
CA GLU A 72 19.51 8.11 2.77
C GLU A 72 18.93 7.49 4.06
N ARG A 73 17.85 8.07 4.60
CA ARG A 73 17.18 7.50 5.78
C ARG A 73 16.66 6.10 5.53
N GLN A 74 16.02 5.86 4.39
CA GLN A 74 15.52 4.54 4.03
C GLN A 74 16.65 3.50 3.89
N ARG A 75 17.79 3.88 3.31
CA ARG A 75 18.96 3.00 3.25
C ARG A 75 19.49 2.66 4.64
N GLU A 76 19.51 3.62 5.55
CA GLU A 76 19.94 3.41 6.93
C GLU A 76 18.94 2.54 7.71
N GLU A 77 17.64 2.78 7.58
CA GLU A 77 16.59 1.94 8.16
C GLU A 77 16.70 0.49 7.65
N LEU A 78 16.91 0.31 6.34
CA LEU A 78 17.16 -1.01 5.76
C LEU A 78 18.44 -1.65 6.30
N ARG A 79 19.50 -0.87 6.54
CA ARG A 79 20.74 -1.36 7.15
C ARG A 79 20.49 -1.87 8.57
N ILE A 80 19.76 -1.10 9.38
CA ILE A 80 19.39 -1.47 10.75
C ILE A 80 18.47 -2.71 10.74
N ALA A 81 17.44 -2.73 9.89
CA ALA A 81 16.51 -3.85 9.78
C ALA A 81 17.23 -5.14 9.36
N LYS A 82 18.18 -5.06 8.41
CA LYS A 82 19.03 -6.19 8.01
C LYS A 82 19.91 -6.69 9.14
N GLN A 83 20.45 -5.80 9.97
CA GLN A 83 21.22 -6.20 11.16
C GLN A 83 20.32 -6.87 12.21
N ALA A 84 19.11 -6.36 12.42
CA ALA A 84 18.16 -6.93 13.37
C ALA A 84 17.59 -8.30 12.93
N THR A 85 17.43 -8.53 11.63
CA THR A 85 16.91 -9.81 11.11
C THR A 85 17.95 -10.93 11.00
N GLY A 86 19.25 -10.65 11.22
CA GLY A 86 20.31 -11.66 11.30
C GLY A 86 20.48 -12.57 10.06
N LEU A 87 19.74 -12.34 8.97
CA LEU A 87 19.50 -13.39 7.98
C LEU A 87 20.34 -13.28 6.70
N PHE A 88 21.07 -12.18 6.45
CA PHE A 88 21.89 -12.07 5.23
C PHE A 88 23.15 -11.24 5.43
N GLY A 89 24.32 -11.90 5.35
CA GLY A 89 25.63 -11.25 5.17
C GLY A 89 26.56 -11.41 6.36
N GLN A 90 26.97 -12.65 6.61
CA GLN A 90 28.05 -12.98 7.54
C GLN A 90 29.32 -12.17 7.21
N LYS A 91 29.75 -11.28 8.12
CA LYS A 91 31.06 -11.52 8.70
C LYS A 91 30.81 -12.65 9.68
N GLU A 92 31.55 -13.75 9.55
CA GLU A 92 31.49 -14.85 10.49
C GLU A 92 31.39 -14.26 11.91
N PRO A 93 30.32 -14.53 12.68
CA PRO A 93 30.40 -14.25 14.10
C PRO A 93 31.66 -15.01 14.53
N THR A 94 32.58 -14.33 15.20
CA THR A 94 33.63 -15.03 15.93
C THR A 94 32.90 -15.86 16.98
N ILE A 95 32.52 -17.09 16.61
CA ILE A 95 31.88 -18.05 17.50
C ILE A 95 32.91 -18.27 18.58
N SER A 96 32.67 -17.69 19.75
CA SER A 96 33.46 -17.90 20.94
C SER A 96 33.49 -19.41 21.19
N ALA A 97 34.59 -19.99 21.67
CA ALA A 97 34.61 -21.41 22.04
C ALA A 97 33.51 -21.77 23.07
N ASP A 98 33.01 -20.76 23.79
CA ASP A 98 31.90 -20.85 24.76
C ASP A 98 30.51 -20.93 24.11
N ASP A 99 30.35 -20.51 22.84
CA ASP A 99 29.11 -20.63 22.04
C ASP A 99 29.03 -21.98 21.29
N MET A 100 30.05 -22.84 21.41
CA MET A 100 30.07 -24.15 20.76
C MET A 100 29.58 -25.23 21.73
N HIS A 101 28.55 -25.97 21.32
CA HIS A 101 28.15 -27.17 22.04
C HIS A 101 29.32 -28.17 22.14
N THR A 102 29.60 -28.62 23.35
CA THR A 102 30.46 -29.78 23.62
C THR A 102 29.67 -31.06 23.39
N LEU A 103 30.34 -32.20 23.15
CA LEU A 103 29.66 -33.50 22.95
C LEU A 103 28.69 -33.86 24.10
N SER A 104 29.00 -33.41 25.33
CA SER A 104 28.17 -33.63 26.51
C SER A 104 26.94 -32.71 26.60
N SER A 105 26.96 -31.54 25.96
CA SER A 105 25.83 -30.60 25.93
C SER A 105 24.98 -30.72 24.67
N LEU A 106 25.56 -31.18 23.56
CA LEU A 106 24.88 -31.28 22.26
C LEU A 106 23.67 -32.21 22.31
N LEU A 107 23.82 -33.42 22.84
CA LEU A 107 22.75 -34.42 22.83
C LEU A 107 21.55 -34.01 23.70
N PRO A 108 21.73 -33.52 24.95
CA PRO A 108 20.63 -32.95 25.74
C PRO A 108 19.93 -31.77 25.05
N GLU A 109 20.68 -30.85 24.44
CA GLU A 109 20.10 -29.71 23.73
C GLU A 109 19.32 -30.13 22.48
N MET A 110 19.80 -31.12 21.73
CA MET A 110 19.08 -31.69 20.60
C MET A 110 17.77 -32.38 21.02
N GLU A 111 17.78 -33.11 22.14
CA GLU A 111 16.57 -33.72 22.69
C GLU A 111 15.57 -32.67 23.18
N ASN A 112 16.05 -31.61 23.82
CA ASN A 112 15.22 -30.49 24.25
C ASN A 112 14.61 -29.74 23.05
N ALA A 113 15.43 -29.41 22.04
CA ALA A 113 14.98 -28.78 20.81
C ALA A 113 13.93 -29.64 20.09
N ARG A 114 14.14 -30.97 20.05
CA ARG A 114 13.16 -31.91 19.52
C ARG A 114 11.85 -31.87 20.31
N ALA A 115 11.90 -31.91 21.63
CA ALA A 115 10.71 -31.86 22.48
C ALA A 115 9.94 -30.55 22.32
N LEU A 116 10.65 -29.42 22.16
CA LEU A 116 10.06 -28.12 21.89
C LEU A 116 9.36 -28.08 20.53
N MET A 117 10.01 -28.57 19.47
CA MET A 117 9.40 -28.64 18.14
C MET A 117 8.19 -29.58 18.12
N GLU A 118 8.26 -30.76 18.74
CA GLU A 118 7.13 -31.68 18.82
C GLU A 118 5.95 -31.07 19.60
N ARG A 119 6.22 -30.25 20.62
CA ARG A 119 5.18 -29.50 21.33
C ARG A 119 4.57 -28.40 20.48
N GLU A 120 5.38 -27.65 19.74
CA GLU A 120 4.92 -26.57 18.86
C GLU A 120 4.04 -27.11 17.72
N ILE A 121 4.45 -28.22 17.10
CA ILE A 121 3.65 -28.92 16.08
C ILE A 121 2.28 -29.32 16.64
N LYS A 122 2.26 -29.96 17.82
CA LYS A 122 0.99 -30.35 18.47
C LYS A 122 0.09 -29.16 18.78
N ALA A 123 0.66 -28.04 19.20
CA ALA A 123 -0.09 -26.82 19.46
C ALA A 123 -0.66 -26.22 18.16
N ALA A 124 0.13 -26.19 17.09
CA ALA A 124 -0.29 -25.70 15.78
C ALA A 124 -1.40 -26.58 15.16
N ASP A 125 -1.30 -27.90 15.29
CA ASP A 125 -2.32 -28.84 14.82
C ASP A 125 -3.64 -28.67 15.59
N ALA A 126 -3.57 -28.52 16.92
CA ALA A 126 -4.74 -28.27 17.76
C ALA A 126 -5.44 -26.95 17.41
N GLU A 127 -4.66 -25.89 17.19
CA GLU A 127 -5.19 -24.58 16.75
C GLU A 127 -5.82 -24.67 15.36
N SER A 128 -5.18 -25.37 14.42
CA SER A 128 -5.70 -25.58 13.07
C SER A 128 -7.03 -26.34 13.08
N GLN A 129 -7.14 -27.39 13.91
CA GLN A 129 -8.39 -28.13 14.09
C GLN A 129 -9.48 -27.24 14.70
N ARG A 130 -9.14 -26.40 15.68
CA ARG A 130 -10.08 -25.45 16.28
C ARG A 130 -10.63 -24.47 15.25
N ILE A 131 -9.75 -23.84 14.47
CA ILE A 131 -10.13 -22.90 13.40
C ILE A 131 -11.00 -23.61 12.36
N PHE A 132 -10.70 -24.86 12.01
CA PHE A 132 -11.50 -25.61 11.06
C PHE A 132 -12.91 -25.91 11.58
N VAL A 133 -13.05 -26.25 12.87
CA VAL A 133 -14.36 -26.46 13.49
C VAL A 133 -15.16 -25.15 13.51
N GLU A 134 -14.53 -24.03 13.84
CA GLU A 134 -15.16 -22.71 13.80
C GLU A 134 -15.61 -22.32 12.38
N LEU A 135 -14.75 -22.55 11.38
CA LEU A 135 -15.07 -22.29 9.98
C LEU A 135 -16.23 -23.17 9.51
N THR A 136 -16.26 -24.45 9.88
CA THR A 136 -17.36 -25.33 9.50
C THR A 136 -18.67 -24.97 10.19
N SER A 137 -18.64 -24.52 11.46
CA SER A 137 -19.82 -23.98 12.15
C SER A 137 -20.35 -22.72 11.45
N THR A 138 -19.48 -21.74 11.19
CA THR A 138 -19.87 -20.48 10.55
C THR A 138 -20.40 -20.71 9.13
N VAL A 139 -19.78 -21.60 8.34
CA VAL A 139 -20.32 -22.00 7.03
C VAL A 139 -21.66 -22.72 7.16
N GLY A 140 -21.85 -23.53 8.22
CA GLY A 140 -23.11 -24.16 8.56
C GLY A 140 -24.21 -23.14 8.83
N GLU A 141 -23.97 -22.20 9.73
CA GLU A 141 -24.88 -21.11 10.07
C GLU A 141 -25.24 -20.24 8.84
N LEU A 142 -24.25 -19.87 8.02
CA LEU A 142 -24.48 -19.14 6.77
C LEU A 142 -25.25 -19.97 5.73
N SER A 143 -25.04 -21.28 5.71
CA SER A 143 -25.80 -22.19 4.85
C SER A 143 -27.24 -22.35 5.33
N GLU A 144 -27.49 -22.39 6.64
CA GLU A 144 -28.84 -22.38 7.21
C GLU A 144 -29.58 -21.07 6.90
N LEU A 145 -28.87 -19.94 6.92
CA LEU A 145 -29.40 -18.63 6.52
C LEU A 145 -29.76 -18.61 5.03
N ARG A 146 -28.91 -19.19 4.18
CA ARG A 146 -29.12 -19.23 2.72
C ARG A 146 -30.18 -20.24 2.28
N TYR A 147 -30.23 -21.41 2.91
CA TYR A 147 -31.11 -22.52 2.53
C TYR A 147 -32.33 -22.67 3.44
N GLY A 148 -32.50 -21.78 4.43
CA GLY A 148 -33.78 -21.52 5.08
C GLY A 148 -34.22 -22.59 6.08
N LYS A 149 -33.35 -22.98 7.00
CA LYS A 149 -33.74 -23.74 8.20
C LYS A 149 -33.76 -22.85 9.45
N PHE A 150 -34.38 -21.67 9.37
CA PHE A 150 -34.88 -21.05 10.59
C PHE A 150 -35.88 -22.03 11.20
N ASN A 151 -35.60 -22.51 12.41
CA ASN A 151 -36.44 -23.43 13.15
C ASN A 151 -37.90 -23.00 13.04
N LYS A 152 -38.68 -23.79 12.31
CA LYS A 152 -40.13 -23.69 12.26
C LYS A 152 -40.65 -23.90 13.68
N PRO A 153 -41.35 -22.95 14.32
CA PRO A 153 -42.50 -23.35 15.11
C PRO A 153 -43.51 -23.90 14.10
N ALA A 154 -44.08 -25.07 14.38
CA ALA A 154 -45.13 -25.62 13.54
C ALA A 154 -46.28 -24.61 13.42
N GLY A 155 -46.49 -24.05 12.22
CA GLY A 155 -47.72 -23.34 11.87
C GLY A 155 -47.65 -21.88 11.42
N VAL A 156 -46.49 -21.22 11.36
CA VAL A 156 -46.43 -19.81 10.91
C VAL A 156 -45.68 -19.70 9.59
N ALA A 157 -46.43 -19.41 8.53
CA ALA A 157 -45.92 -19.12 7.21
C ALA A 157 -45.16 -17.77 7.16
N THR A 158 -44.43 -17.62 6.07
CA THR A 158 -43.48 -16.58 5.65
C THR A 158 -43.99 -15.15 5.75
N ASN A 159 -44.08 -14.58 6.95
CA ASN A 159 -44.63 -13.22 7.10
C ASN A 159 -43.56 -12.16 7.41
N ALA A 160 -42.29 -12.53 7.63
CA ALA A 160 -41.24 -11.56 8.00
C ALA A 160 -41.06 -10.44 6.96
N VAL A 161 -41.19 -10.76 5.67
CA VAL A 161 -41.15 -9.76 4.59
C VAL A 161 -42.41 -8.90 4.59
N GLU A 162 -43.58 -9.48 4.86
CA GLU A 162 -44.84 -8.73 4.97
C GLU A 162 -44.87 -7.83 6.21
N GLU A 163 -44.28 -8.25 7.32
CA GLU A 163 -44.14 -7.44 8.53
C GLU A 163 -43.19 -6.27 8.32
N ALA A 164 -42.07 -6.50 7.61
CA ALA A 164 -41.16 -5.42 7.23
C ALA A 164 -41.83 -4.41 6.28
N ILE A 165 -42.60 -4.90 5.30
CA ILE A 165 -43.38 -4.05 4.39
C ILE A 165 -44.46 -3.26 5.15
N ARG A 166 -45.13 -3.88 6.12
CA ARG A 166 -46.13 -3.23 6.97
C ARG A 166 -45.50 -2.13 7.84
N GLY A 167 -44.38 -2.40 8.48
CA GLY A 167 -43.67 -1.40 9.28
C GLY A 167 -43.17 -0.21 8.47
N LEU A 168 -42.70 -0.44 7.23
CA LEU A 168 -42.31 0.64 6.32
C LEU A 168 -43.50 1.51 5.89
N LYS A 169 -44.67 0.91 5.64
CA LYS A 169 -45.90 1.65 5.32
C LYS A 169 -46.40 2.49 6.50
N GLU A 170 -46.32 1.96 7.71
CA GLU A 170 -46.67 2.71 8.93
C GLU A 170 -45.73 3.91 9.11
N LEU A 171 -44.43 3.74 8.87
CA LEU A 171 -43.46 4.83 8.92
C LEU A 171 -43.71 5.88 7.82
N GLU A 172 -44.02 5.46 6.60
CA GLU A 172 -44.40 6.35 5.49
C GLU A 172 -45.63 7.20 5.84
N SER A 173 -46.64 6.57 6.46
CA SER A 173 -47.86 7.27 6.90
C SER A 173 -47.60 8.26 8.03
N ALA A 174 -46.64 7.98 8.91
CA ALA A 174 -46.25 8.89 9.99
C ALA A 174 -45.41 10.08 9.48
N CYS A 175 -44.65 9.90 8.39
CA CYS A 175 -43.76 10.92 7.83
C CYS A 175 -44.41 11.84 6.78
N SER A 176 -45.65 11.59 6.36
CA SER A 176 -46.39 12.43 5.41
C SER A 176 -47.45 13.28 6.12
N PRO A 177 -47.12 14.50 6.61
CA PRO A 177 -48.09 15.35 7.28
C PRO A 177 -49.16 15.81 6.28
N SER A 178 -50.41 15.43 6.53
CA SER A 178 -51.58 15.98 5.86
C SER A 178 -51.60 17.50 6.05
N ARG A 179 -51.37 18.28 4.99
CA ARG A 179 -51.65 19.73 4.99
C ARG A 179 -53.16 19.91 5.22
N PRO A 180 -53.61 20.56 6.30
CA PRO A 180 -54.98 21.02 6.37
C PRO A 180 -55.14 22.23 5.43
N ASN A 181 -56.26 22.27 4.71
CA ASN A 181 -56.75 23.44 3.98
C ASN A 181 -57.10 24.58 4.94
#